data_AF-A0A850B9J9-F1
#
_entry.id   AF-A0A850B9J9-F1
#
_cell.length_a   1.000
_cell.length_b   1.000
_cell.length_c   1.000
_cell.angle_alpha   90.00
_cell.angle_beta   90.00
_cell.angle_gamma   90.00
#
_symmetry.space_group_name_H-M   'P 1'
#
loop_
_entity.id
_entity.type
_entity.pdbx_description
1 polymer ?
#
loop_
_entity_poly.entity_id
_entity_poly.type
_entity_poly.pdbx_seq_one_letter_code
_entity_poly.pdbx_strand_id
1 'polypeptide(L)'
;MSLALGAATVGLMPRVYYNDPSATVGWKGRWHVSVLAPAMTMFAATVLVELPIKQGIESVRPGCTVEDTIVSAPGSNCETFGGPSTHAFASWGATGMGTGIFLVDTLKHSDKRFNVPGFVGNVAFPLVASIFTTLGRGIDLDEADIRDDQGNRITVEVEPFENGGQILAGALPGFFTGLTLGVTYALLQRPGCGYGNAVFCW
;
A
#
# COMPACT_ATOMS: atom_id res chain seq x y z
N MET A 1 -0.07 7.23 8.21
CA MET A 1 -0.67 8.23 7.29
C MET A 1 -0.31 7.96 5.83
N SER A 2 0.97 7.73 5.49
CA SER A 2 1.44 7.40 4.14
C SER A 2 0.68 6.25 3.47
N LEU A 3 0.44 5.15 4.19
CA LEU A 3 -0.33 4.00 3.70
C LEU A 3 -1.73 4.39 3.21
N ALA A 4 -2.46 5.16 4.03
CA ALA A 4 -3.81 5.59 3.68
C ALA A 4 -3.81 6.47 2.43
N LEU A 5 -2.82 7.35 2.29
CA LEU A 5 -2.66 8.20 1.11
C LEU A 5 -2.35 7.35 -0.14
N GLY A 6 -1.41 6.40 -0.06
CA GLY A 6 -1.08 5.52 -1.18
C GLY A 6 -2.27 4.66 -1.62
N ALA A 7 -2.96 4.01 -0.67
CA ALA A 7 -4.15 3.21 -0.96
C ALA A 7 -5.30 4.06 -1.53
N ALA A 8 -5.54 5.25 -0.95
CA ALA A 8 -6.56 6.17 -1.43
C ALA A 8 -6.26 6.66 -2.84
N THR A 9 -5.01 6.96 -3.20
CA THR A 9 -4.69 7.38 -4.57
C THR A 9 -5.03 6.32 -5.61
N VAL A 10 -4.76 5.04 -5.33
CA VAL A 10 -5.09 3.94 -6.25
C VAL A 10 -6.59 3.64 -6.28
N GLY A 11 -7.31 3.87 -5.19
CA GLY A 11 -8.77 3.73 -5.15
C GLY A 11 -9.54 4.90 -5.80
N LEU A 12 -9.02 6.13 -5.68
CA LEU A 12 -9.76 7.35 -5.96
C LEU A 12 -9.31 8.10 -7.21
N MET A 13 -8.05 7.97 -7.65
CA MET A 13 -7.59 8.71 -8.84
C MET A 13 -8.31 8.26 -10.11
N PRO A 14 -8.57 9.13 -11.08
CA PRO A 14 -9.11 8.71 -12.38
C PRO A 14 -8.15 7.79 -13.15
N ARG A 15 -8.69 6.86 -13.96
CA ARG A 15 -7.94 6.18 -15.02
C ARG A 15 -7.90 7.08 -16.25
N VAL A 16 -6.72 7.34 -16.82
CA VAL A 16 -6.53 8.26 -17.95
C VAL A 16 -5.95 7.48 -19.13
N TYR A 17 -6.56 7.58 -20.32
CA TYR A 17 -6.13 6.90 -21.54
C TYR A 17 -6.31 7.81 -22.78
N TYR A 18 -5.55 7.57 -23.85
CA TYR A 18 -5.43 8.50 -25.00
C TYR A 18 -6.51 8.39 -26.06
N ASN A 19 -7.30 7.32 -26.08
CA ASN A 19 -8.22 7.06 -27.19
C ASN A 19 -9.45 7.99 -27.21
N ASP A 20 -9.58 8.87 -26.21
CA ASP A 20 -10.59 9.92 -26.18
C ASP A 20 -10.04 11.17 -25.47
N PRO A 21 -9.61 12.23 -26.19
CA PRO A 21 -9.01 13.43 -25.59
C PRO A 21 -10.00 14.26 -24.77
N SER A 22 -11.31 13.95 -24.85
CA SER A 22 -12.34 14.50 -23.96
C SER A 22 -12.48 13.70 -22.64
N ALA A 23 -11.92 12.48 -22.59
CA ALA A 23 -11.97 11.58 -21.43
C ALA A 23 -10.86 11.82 -20.40
N THR A 24 -10.19 12.98 -20.43
CA THR A 24 -9.31 13.46 -19.33
C THR A 24 -10.03 13.62 -17.98
N VAL A 25 -11.34 13.37 -17.90
CA VAL A 25 -12.16 13.63 -16.70
C VAL A 25 -12.67 12.32 -16.08
N GLY A 26 -11.83 11.29 -16.01
CA GLY A 26 -12.20 9.98 -15.46
C GLY A 26 -12.47 9.95 -13.95
N TRP A 27 -12.68 11.11 -13.29
CA TRP A 27 -12.98 11.15 -11.85
C TRP A 27 -14.28 10.39 -11.60
N LYS A 28 -15.27 10.56 -12.48
CA LYS A 28 -16.56 9.86 -12.43
C LYS A 28 -16.43 8.33 -12.60
N GLY A 29 -15.43 7.86 -13.34
CA GLY A 29 -15.24 6.45 -13.69
C GLY A 29 -14.71 5.54 -12.59
N ARG A 30 -14.11 6.07 -11.53
CA ARG A 30 -13.65 5.28 -10.37
C ARG A 30 -14.64 5.19 -9.21
N TRP A 31 -15.70 6.00 -9.20
CA TRP A 31 -16.78 5.91 -8.18
C TRP A 31 -17.81 4.82 -8.51
N HIS A 32 -17.40 3.76 -9.20
CA HIS A 32 -18.25 2.60 -9.45
C HIS A 32 -18.01 1.53 -8.38
N VAL A 33 -19.06 0.78 -8.05
CA VAL A 33 -19.03 -0.36 -7.11
C VAL A 33 -17.96 -1.39 -7.52
N SER A 34 -17.56 -1.43 -8.79
CA SER A 34 -16.50 -2.31 -9.29
C SER A 34 -15.10 -2.03 -8.71
N VAL A 35 -14.80 -0.83 -8.22
CA VAL A 35 -13.56 -0.55 -7.44
C VAL A 35 -13.65 -1.11 -6.02
N LEU A 36 -14.86 -1.28 -5.47
CA LEU A 36 -15.03 -1.84 -4.14
C LEU A 36 -14.56 -3.29 -4.07
N ALA A 37 -14.77 -4.07 -5.13
CA ALA A 37 -14.34 -5.46 -5.18
C ALA A 37 -12.82 -5.62 -4.94
N PRO A 38 -11.92 -5.04 -5.76
CA PRO A 38 -10.49 -5.16 -5.53
C PRO A 38 -10.03 -4.46 -4.23
N ALA A 39 -10.69 -3.38 -3.80
CA ALA A 39 -10.39 -2.74 -2.51
C ALA A 39 -10.71 -3.66 -1.32
N MET A 40 -11.87 -4.31 -1.34
CA MET A 40 -12.28 -5.28 -0.32
C MET A 40 -11.42 -6.54 -0.35
N THR A 41 -10.99 -6.99 -1.54
CA THR A 41 -10.05 -8.12 -1.66
C THR A 41 -8.69 -7.76 -1.06
N MET A 42 -8.15 -6.58 -1.34
CA MET A 42 -6.91 -6.12 -0.70
C MET A 42 -7.05 -5.96 0.81
N PHE A 43 -8.18 -5.44 1.28
CA PHE A 43 -8.47 -5.33 2.70
C PHE A 43 -8.51 -6.71 3.36
N ALA A 44 -9.25 -7.67 2.78
CA ALA A 44 -9.32 -9.04 3.28
C ALA A 44 -7.94 -9.72 3.30
N ALA A 45 -7.15 -9.57 2.23
CA ALA A 45 -5.78 -10.09 2.19
C ALA A 45 -4.89 -9.47 3.28
N THR A 46 -5.06 -8.17 3.54
CA THR A 46 -4.34 -7.47 4.62
C THR A 46 -4.74 -7.98 6.01
N VAL A 47 -6.03 -8.24 6.23
CA VAL A 47 -6.53 -8.82 7.48
C VAL A 47 -6.01 -10.25 7.68
N LEU A 48 -5.91 -11.04 6.60
CA LEU A 48 -5.29 -12.37 6.65
C LEU A 48 -3.81 -12.31 7.03
N VAL A 49 -3.08 -11.28 6.57
CA VAL A 49 -1.71 -11.06 7.00
C VAL A 49 -1.64 -10.73 8.49
N GLU A 50 -2.49 -9.81 8.96
CA GLU A 50 -2.46 -9.34 10.36
C GLU A 50 -2.88 -10.40 11.38
N LEU A 51 -3.91 -11.20 11.06
CA LEU A 51 -4.51 -12.10 12.03
C LEU A 51 -3.89 -13.51 11.96
N PRO A 52 -4.26 -14.40 11.01
CA PRO A 52 -3.79 -15.78 11.04
C PRO A 52 -2.30 -15.93 10.70
N ILE A 53 -1.76 -15.12 9.76
CA ILE A 53 -0.38 -15.32 9.28
C ILE A 53 0.64 -14.87 10.32
N LYS A 54 0.48 -13.66 10.89
CA LYS A 54 1.36 -13.20 11.98
C LYS A 54 1.33 -14.11 13.20
N GLN A 55 0.13 -14.57 13.59
CA GLN A 55 -0.01 -15.47 14.73
C GLN A 55 0.60 -16.85 14.48
N GLY A 56 0.61 -17.34 13.24
CA GLY A 56 1.21 -18.64 12.92
C GLY A 56 2.74 -18.60 12.73
N ILE A 57 3.30 -17.45 12.34
CA ILE A 57 4.75 -17.30 12.13
C ILE A 57 5.46 -16.92 13.43
N GLU A 58 4.76 -16.25 14.35
CA GLU A 58 5.28 -15.83 15.66
C GLU A 58 6.57 -14.99 15.56
N SER A 59 6.72 -14.23 14.48
CA SER A 59 7.90 -13.39 14.27
C SER A 59 7.84 -12.17 15.19
N VAL A 60 8.65 -12.19 16.24
CA VAL A 60 8.74 -11.13 17.25
C VAL A 60 9.32 -9.83 16.69
N ARG A 61 8.89 -8.70 17.25
CA ARG A 61 9.47 -7.39 16.93
C ARG A 61 10.92 -7.32 17.44
N PRO A 62 11.75 -6.43 16.90
CA PRO A 62 13.06 -6.12 17.49
C PRO A 62 12.94 -5.82 18.99
N GLY A 63 13.84 -6.37 19.80
CA GLY A 63 13.85 -6.18 21.26
C GLY A 63 12.86 -7.04 22.07
N CYS A 64 11.93 -7.77 21.42
CA CYS A 64 10.89 -8.56 22.09
C CYS A 64 11.20 -10.06 22.13
N THR A 65 10.73 -10.76 23.17
CA THR A 65 10.67 -12.22 23.22
C THR A 65 9.30 -12.76 22.83
N VAL A 66 9.23 -14.07 22.54
CA VAL A 66 7.96 -14.74 22.21
C VAL A 66 7.04 -14.71 23.44
N GLU A 67 7.60 -14.93 24.61
CA GLU A 67 6.91 -14.91 25.90
C GLU A 67 6.28 -13.54 26.18
N ASP A 68 7.04 -12.46 25.99
CA ASP A 68 6.54 -11.09 26.16
C ASP A 68 5.38 -10.80 25.20
N THR A 69 5.46 -11.35 23.98
CA THR A 69 4.45 -11.14 22.94
C THR A 69 3.16 -11.92 23.21
N ILE A 70 3.28 -13.14 23.76
CA ILE A 70 2.12 -13.95 24.15
C ILE A 70 1.40 -13.34 25.35
N VAL A 71 2.17 -12.81 26.33
CA VAL A 71 1.61 -12.14 27.51
C VAL A 71 0.88 -10.85 27.11
N SER A 72 1.28 -10.22 26.01
CA SER A 72 0.64 -9.03 25.43
C SER A 72 0.41 -7.92 26.46
N ALA A 73 1.45 -7.65 27.27
CA ALA A 73 1.37 -6.67 28.35
C ALA A 73 1.13 -5.26 27.79
N PRO A 74 0.08 -4.54 28.22
CA PRO A 74 -0.23 -3.22 27.70
C PRO A 74 0.92 -2.22 27.94
N GLY A 75 1.34 -1.50 26.90
CA GLY A 75 2.42 -0.51 26.95
C GLY A 75 3.85 -1.09 26.89
N SER A 76 4.00 -2.41 26.70
CA SER A 76 5.31 -3.08 26.60
C SER A 76 5.99 -2.93 25.23
N ASN A 77 5.34 -2.32 24.24
CA ASN A 77 5.73 -2.31 22.82
C ASN A 77 5.84 -3.69 22.13
N CYS A 78 5.66 -4.78 22.89
CA CYS A 78 5.69 -6.17 22.42
C CYS A 78 4.30 -6.81 22.33
N GLU A 79 3.22 -6.04 22.34
CA GLU A 79 1.84 -6.56 22.40
C GLU A 79 1.44 -7.48 21.23
N THR A 80 2.11 -7.37 20.09
CA THR A 80 1.82 -8.18 18.90
C THR A 80 3.10 -8.59 18.18
N PHE A 81 3.01 -9.69 17.45
CA PHE A 81 4.05 -10.09 16.50
C PHE A 81 4.31 -9.02 15.44
N GLY A 82 5.57 -8.91 15.00
CA GLY A 82 6.05 -7.93 14.03
C GLY A 82 6.01 -8.42 12.57
N GLY A 83 6.17 -9.72 12.33
CA GLY A 83 6.31 -10.28 10.98
C GLY A 83 5.15 -11.18 10.54
N PRO A 84 4.67 -11.07 9.27
CA PRO A 84 5.09 -10.12 8.23
C PRO A 84 4.44 -8.73 8.39
N SER A 85 5.11 -7.68 7.91
CA SER A 85 4.63 -6.31 8.05
C SER A 85 3.34 -6.07 7.27
N THR A 86 2.23 -5.93 7.97
CA THR A 86 0.91 -5.62 7.38
C THR A 86 0.89 -4.25 6.73
N HIS A 87 1.62 -3.28 7.30
CA HIS A 87 1.74 -1.94 6.73
C HIS A 87 2.54 -1.97 5.42
N ALA A 88 3.63 -2.74 5.36
CA ALA A 88 4.36 -2.96 4.13
C ALA A 88 3.50 -3.71 3.12
N PHE A 89 2.79 -4.76 3.52
CA PHE A 89 1.90 -5.53 2.64
C PHE A 89 0.84 -4.66 1.98
N ALA A 90 0.07 -3.89 2.76
CA ALA A 90 -0.99 -3.06 2.22
C ALA A 90 -0.47 -1.88 1.40
N SER A 91 0.61 -1.21 1.83
CA SER A 91 1.16 -0.07 1.09
C SER A 91 1.82 -0.51 -0.23
N TRP A 92 2.62 -1.57 -0.23
CA TRP A 92 3.21 -2.11 -1.46
C TRP A 92 2.17 -2.78 -2.35
N GLY A 93 1.11 -3.34 -1.77
CA GLY A 93 -0.04 -3.83 -2.53
C GLY A 93 -0.82 -2.73 -3.24
N ALA A 94 -0.96 -1.54 -2.64
CA ALA A 94 -1.48 -0.39 -3.37
C ALA A 94 -0.59 -0.06 -4.58
N THR A 95 0.73 0.00 -4.38
CA THR A 95 1.71 0.25 -5.47
C THR A 95 1.65 -0.79 -6.58
N GLY A 96 1.57 -2.07 -6.22
CA GLY A 96 1.39 -3.16 -7.17
C GLY A 96 0.08 -3.00 -7.95
N MET A 97 -1.03 -2.76 -7.26
CA MET A 97 -2.34 -2.59 -7.86
C MET A 97 -2.38 -1.44 -8.86
N GLY A 98 -1.86 -0.27 -8.48
CA GLY A 98 -1.79 0.86 -9.39
C GLY A 98 -0.85 0.58 -10.57
N THR A 99 0.28 -0.08 -10.36
CA THR A 99 1.19 -0.52 -11.45
C THR A 99 0.47 -1.43 -12.43
N GLY A 100 -0.31 -2.40 -11.95
CA GLY A 100 -1.09 -3.32 -12.78
C GLY A 100 -2.12 -2.59 -13.63
N ILE A 101 -2.83 -1.63 -13.03
CA ILE A 101 -3.80 -0.77 -13.73
C ILE A 101 -3.10 0.01 -14.84
N PHE A 102 -2.00 0.68 -14.51
CA PHE A 102 -1.24 1.49 -15.45
C PHE A 102 -0.71 0.68 -16.64
N LEU A 103 -0.19 -0.52 -16.38
CA LEU A 103 0.30 -1.41 -17.43
C LEU A 103 -0.81 -1.83 -18.40
N VAL A 104 -1.97 -2.26 -17.89
CA VAL A 104 -3.10 -2.65 -18.74
C VAL A 104 -3.64 -1.44 -19.51
N ASP A 105 -3.78 -0.28 -18.87
CA ASP A 105 -4.26 0.92 -19.54
C ASP A 105 -3.32 1.42 -20.63
N THR A 106 -2.01 1.31 -20.41
CA THR A 106 -1.00 1.68 -21.40
C THR A 106 -1.00 0.69 -22.56
N LEU A 107 -0.93 -0.61 -22.27
CA LEU A 107 -0.72 -1.64 -23.30
C LEU A 107 -1.98 -1.99 -24.09
N LYS A 108 -3.15 -2.00 -23.44
CA LYS A 108 -4.44 -2.42 -24.05
C LYS A 108 -5.32 -1.25 -24.45
N HIS A 109 -5.44 -0.21 -23.62
CA HIS A 109 -6.44 0.84 -23.82
C HIS A 109 -5.87 2.15 -24.43
N SER A 110 -4.55 2.33 -24.39
CA SER A 110 -3.87 3.54 -24.88
C SER A 110 -2.97 3.30 -26.09
N ASP A 111 -3.11 2.16 -26.79
CA ASP A 111 -2.28 1.81 -27.96
C ASP A 111 -0.76 1.94 -27.70
N LYS A 112 -0.33 1.52 -26.49
CA LYS A 112 1.07 1.59 -26.01
C LYS A 112 1.60 3.02 -25.78
N ARG A 113 0.75 4.03 -25.77
CA ARG A 113 1.13 5.42 -25.48
C ARG A 113 1.20 5.65 -23.98
N PHE A 114 2.31 6.24 -23.52
CA PHE A 114 2.55 6.51 -22.11
C PHE A 114 1.73 7.70 -21.60
N ASN A 115 0.95 7.49 -20.54
CA ASN A 115 0.13 8.52 -19.91
C ASN A 115 0.76 9.05 -18.62
N VAL A 116 1.24 10.30 -18.63
CA VAL A 116 1.92 10.91 -17.47
C VAL A 116 0.99 11.01 -16.25
N PRO A 117 -0.22 11.59 -16.33
CA PRO A 117 -1.17 11.57 -15.20
C PRO A 117 -1.47 10.17 -14.66
N GLY A 118 -1.68 9.19 -15.55
CA GLY A 118 -1.95 7.81 -15.19
C GLY A 118 -0.77 7.16 -14.46
N PHE A 119 0.46 7.42 -14.90
CA PHE A 119 1.68 6.95 -14.25
C PHE A 119 1.87 7.59 -12.87
N VAL A 120 1.71 8.91 -12.75
CA VAL A 120 1.90 9.62 -11.48
C VAL A 120 0.91 9.12 -10.43
N GLY A 121 -0.37 9.03 -10.80
CA GLY A 121 -1.44 8.64 -9.87
C GLY A 121 -1.44 7.18 -9.46
N ASN A 122 -1.06 6.28 -10.38
CA ASN A 122 -1.13 4.84 -10.12
C ASN A 122 0.22 4.20 -9.77
N VAL A 123 1.34 4.82 -10.12
CA VAL A 123 2.67 4.23 -9.91
C VAL A 123 3.50 5.11 -8.99
N ALA A 124 3.77 6.36 -9.39
CA ALA A 124 4.75 7.19 -8.69
C ALA A 124 4.31 7.55 -7.26
N PHE A 125 3.06 8.03 -7.11
CA PHE A 125 2.57 8.44 -5.79
C PHE A 125 2.42 7.26 -4.82
N PRO A 126 1.79 6.12 -5.20
CA PRO A 126 1.75 4.95 -4.33
C PRO A 126 3.14 4.44 -3.97
N LEU A 127 4.07 4.40 -4.94
CA LEU A 127 5.45 3.95 -4.70
C LEU A 127 6.14 4.79 -3.63
N VAL A 128 6.07 6.13 -3.76
CA VAL A 128 6.64 7.05 -2.76
C VAL A 128 5.98 6.85 -1.40
N ALA A 129 4.65 6.70 -1.36
CA ALA A 129 3.92 6.41 -0.14
C ALA A 129 4.33 5.05 0.50
N SER A 130 4.62 4.02 -0.30
CA SER A 130 5.15 2.73 0.19
C SER A 130 6.54 2.88 0.78
N ILE A 131 7.42 3.66 0.15
CA ILE A 131 8.77 3.94 0.68
C ILE A 131 8.66 4.61 2.06
N PHE A 132 7.87 5.68 2.18
CA PHE A 132 7.65 6.33 3.47
C PHE A 132 7.01 5.40 4.51
N THR A 133 6.15 4.48 4.07
CA THR A 133 5.57 3.47 4.98
C THR A 133 6.63 2.50 5.46
N THR A 134 7.49 1.97 4.58
CA THR A 134 8.61 1.11 4.96
C THR A 134 9.57 1.82 5.91
N LEU A 135 9.94 3.06 5.60
CA LEU A 135 10.81 3.87 6.45
C LEU A 135 10.19 4.12 7.83
N GLY A 136 8.90 4.47 7.89
CA GLY A 136 8.21 4.66 9.16
C GLY A 136 8.06 3.39 10.02
N ARG A 137 8.42 2.22 9.49
CA ARG A 137 8.36 0.93 10.21
C ARG A 137 9.74 0.38 10.57
N GLY A 138 10.75 0.63 9.74
CA GLY A 138 12.09 0.06 9.90
C GLY A 138 13.21 1.06 10.13
N ILE A 139 12.90 2.35 10.30
CA ILE A 139 13.89 3.31 10.75
C ILE A 139 14.27 2.96 12.19
N ASP A 140 15.56 2.72 12.36
CA ASP A 140 16.27 2.74 13.62
C ASP A 140 16.97 4.11 13.69
N LEU A 141 16.58 4.97 14.63
CA LEU A 141 17.32 6.20 14.91
C LEU A 141 18.16 5.95 16.15
N ASP A 142 19.24 5.20 15.98
CA ASP A 142 20.25 4.98 17.02
C ASP A 142 20.87 6.29 17.52
N GLU A 143 20.79 7.39 16.76
CA GLU A 143 21.23 8.71 17.20
C GLU A 143 20.55 9.82 16.38
N ALA A 144 19.40 10.32 16.86
CA ALA A 144 19.00 11.68 16.51
C ALA A 144 19.66 12.63 17.53
N ASP A 145 20.67 13.40 17.10
CA ASP A 145 21.29 14.44 17.92
C ASP A 145 20.29 15.61 18.10
N ILE A 146 19.32 15.42 18.99
CA ILE A 146 18.34 16.45 19.34
C ILE A 146 18.97 17.25 20.48
N ARG A 147 19.22 18.54 20.25
CA ARG A 147 19.65 19.46 21.31
C ARG A 147 18.43 20.08 21.97
N ASP A 148 18.43 20.12 23.30
CA ASP A 148 17.47 20.94 24.04
C ASP A 148 17.72 22.44 23.81
N ASP A 149 16.80 23.28 24.27
CA ASP A 149 16.92 24.75 24.20
C ASP A 149 18.16 25.30 24.96
N GLN A 150 18.82 24.46 25.76
CA GLN A 150 20.03 24.76 26.55
C GLN A 150 21.31 24.22 25.87
N GLY A 151 21.18 23.56 24.71
CA GLY A 151 22.29 22.99 23.94
C GLY A 151 22.78 21.62 24.42
N ASN A 152 22.11 20.97 25.37
CA ASN A 152 22.43 19.63 25.84
C ASN A 152 21.94 18.59 24.83
N ARG A 153 22.73 17.52 24.67
CA ARG A 153 22.42 16.38 23.80
C ARG A 153 21.36 15.50 24.45
N ILE A 154 20.19 15.38 23.81
CA ILE A 154 19.16 14.40 24.14
C ILE A 154 19.29 13.26 23.14
N THR A 155 19.70 12.10 23.61
CA THR A 155 19.64 10.84 22.86
C THR A 155 18.24 10.26 23.01
N VAL A 156 17.46 10.27 21.93
CA VAL A 156 16.22 9.51 21.85
C VAL A 156 16.54 8.26 21.04
N GLU A 157 16.69 7.13 21.70
CA GLU A 157 16.75 5.83 21.04
C GLU A 157 15.35 5.51 20.49
N VAL A 158 15.23 5.43 19.17
CA VAL A 158 14.00 5.00 18.51
C VAL A 158 14.26 3.63 17.92
N GLU A 159 13.90 2.60 18.67
CA GLU A 159 13.98 1.23 18.19
C GLU A 159 13.01 1.02 17.00
N PRO A 160 13.43 0.28 15.96
CA PRO A 160 12.60 0.01 14.80
C PRO A 160 11.42 -0.87 15.20
N PHE A 161 10.22 -0.50 14.76
CA PHE A 161 9.00 -1.27 15.05
C PHE A 161 9.00 -2.65 14.36
N GLU A 162 9.59 -2.74 13.16
CA GLU A 162 9.75 -3.96 12.36
C GLU A 162 11.16 -4.03 11.78
N ASN A 163 11.73 -5.23 11.71
CA ASN A 163 13.01 -5.42 11.03
C ASN A 163 12.85 -5.46 9.50
N GLY A 164 13.96 -5.27 8.78
CA GLY A 164 13.96 -5.28 7.31
C GLY A 164 13.41 -6.57 6.69
N GLY A 165 13.61 -7.72 7.34
CA GLY A 165 13.07 -9.01 6.89
C GLY A 165 11.54 -9.09 6.98
N GLN A 166 10.96 -8.61 8.07
CA GLN A 166 9.51 -8.53 8.29
C GLN A 166 8.85 -7.57 7.32
N ILE A 167 9.51 -6.43 7.06
CA ILE A 167 9.08 -5.45 6.06
C ILE A 167 9.09 -6.07 4.67
N LEU A 168 10.20 -6.71 4.26
CA LEU A 168 10.32 -7.32 2.94
C LEU A 168 9.32 -8.47 2.75
N ALA A 169 9.12 -9.28 3.79
CA ALA A 169 8.15 -10.38 3.82
C ALA A 169 6.70 -9.90 3.70
N GLY A 170 6.39 -8.65 4.08
CA GLY A 170 5.11 -8.02 3.78
C GLY A 170 5.09 -7.37 2.38
N ALA A 171 6.12 -6.61 2.05
CA ALA A 171 6.21 -5.78 0.86
C ALA A 171 6.09 -6.57 -0.45
N LEU A 172 6.88 -7.65 -0.60
CA LEU A 172 6.92 -8.45 -1.82
C LEU A 172 5.58 -9.14 -2.12
N PRO A 173 4.99 -9.95 -1.22
CA PRO A 173 3.70 -10.56 -1.50
C PRO A 173 2.61 -9.51 -1.66
N GLY A 174 2.66 -8.42 -0.88
CA GLY A 174 1.76 -7.28 -1.04
C GLY A 174 1.77 -6.74 -2.46
N PHE A 175 2.95 -6.40 -2.98
CA PHE A 175 3.13 -5.90 -4.34
C PHE A 175 2.55 -6.84 -5.39
N PHE A 176 2.87 -8.14 -5.35
CA PHE A 176 2.39 -9.09 -6.36
C PHE A 176 0.89 -9.40 -6.25
N THR A 177 0.33 -9.45 -5.04
CA THR A 177 -1.11 -9.56 -4.83
C THR A 177 -1.81 -8.34 -5.41
N GLY A 178 -1.33 -7.14 -5.07
CA GLY A 178 -1.81 -5.89 -5.63
C GLY A 178 -1.76 -5.87 -7.15
N LEU A 179 -0.60 -6.18 -7.73
CA LEU A 179 -0.38 -6.23 -9.17
C LEU A 179 -1.40 -7.13 -9.87
N THR A 180 -1.61 -8.32 -9.35
CA THR A 180 -2.57 -9.28 -9.89
C THR A 180 -3.99 -8.74 -9.85
N LEU A 181 -4.40 -8.13 -8.73
CA LEU A 181 -5.72 -7.50 -8.62
C LEU A 181 -5.86 -6.30 -9.55
N GLY A 182 -4.84 -5.45 -9.67
CA GLY A 182 -4.81 -4.29 -10.56
C GLY A 182 -4.93 -4.68 -12.03
N VAL A 183 -4.18 -5.70 -12.46
CA VAL A 183 -4.27 -6.26 -13.82
C VAL A 183 -5.66 -6.84 -14.07
N THR A 184 -6.17 -7.67 -13.15
CA THR A 184 -7.48 -8.32 -13.29
C THR A 184 -8.60 -7.28 -13.38
N TYR A 185 -8.59 -6.31 -12.45
CA TYR A 185 -9.52 -5.18 -12.44
C TYR A 185 -9.47 -4.38 -13.74
N ALA A 186 -8.27 -4.02 -14.22
CA ALA A 186 -8.14 -3.22 -15.43
C ALA A 186 -8.47 -3.98 -16.72
N LEU A 187 -8.34 -5.31 -16.72
CA LEU A 187 -8.74 -6.17 -17.84
C LEU A 187 -10.25 -6.34 -17.94
N LEU A 188 -10.93 -6.49 -16.80
CA LEU A 188 -12.38 -6.65 -16.70
C LEU A 188 -13.09 -5.30 -16.92
N GLN A 189 -12.64 -4.25 -16.24
CA GLN A 189 -13.26 -2.94 -16.34
C GLN A 189 -12.58 -2.07 -17.40
N ARG A 190 -13.34 -1.74 -18.46
CA ARG A 190 -12.92 -0.70 -19.42
C ARG A 190 -12.88 0.67 -18.73
N PRO A 191 -11.86 1.50 -19.01
CA PRO A 191 -11.72 2.80 -18.35
C PRO A 191 -12.87 3.79 -18.67
N GLY A 192 -13.58 3.61 -19.79
CA GLY A 192 -14.75 4.43 -20.16
C GLY A 192 -16.08 4.03 -19.50
N CYS A 193 -16.12 2.95 -18.72
CA CYS A 193 -17.40 2.36 -18.32
C CYS A 193 -18.24 3.24 -17.37
N GLY A 194 -17.64 4.21 -16.67
CA GLY A 194 -18.37 5.16 -15.83
C GLY A 194 -18.87 6.44 -16.50
N TYR A 195 -18.74 6.53 -17.83
CA TYR A 195 -19.36 7.60 -18.61
C TYR A 195 -20.77 7.24 -19.11
N GLY A 196 -21.21 5.99 -18.94
CA GLY A 196 -22.60 5.57 -19.20
C GLY A 196 -23.49 5.59 -17.95
N ASN A 197 -24.81 5.46 -18.12
CA ASN A 197 -25.78 5.33 -17.02
C ASN A 197 -25.71 3.99 -16.27
N ALA A 198 -24.63 3.21 -16.43
CA ALA A 198 -24.48 1.90 -15.82
C ALA A 198 -23.71 2.01 -14.50
N VAL A 199 -24.34 1.59 -13.39
CA VAL A 199 -23.70 1.56 -12.06
C VAL A 199 -22.70 0.40 -11.95
N PHE A 200 -22.94 -0.68 -12.71
CA PHE A 200 -22.09 -1.87 -12.77
C PHE A 200 -21.42 -2.02 -14.13
N CYS A 201 -20.13 -2.36 -14.08
CA CYS A 201 -19.25 -2.45 -15.23
C CYS A 201 -18.52 -3.79 -15.17
N TRP A 202 -19.03 -4.77 -15.92
CA TRP A 202 -18.42 -6.09 -16.11
C TRP A 202 -18.20 -6.33 -17.60
#